data_AF-A0A9W3SIE0-F1
#
_entry.id   AF-A0A9W3SIE0-F1
#
_cell.length_a   1.000
_cell.length_b   1.000
_cell.length_c   1.000
_cell.angle_alpha   90.00
_cell.angle_beta   90.00
_cell.angle_gamma   90.00
#
_symmetry.space_group_name_H-M   'P 1'
#
loop_
_entity.id
_entity.type
_entity.pdbx_description
1 polymer ?
#
loop_
_entity_poly.entity_id
_entity_poly.type
_entity_poly.pdbx_seq_one_letter_code
_entity_poly.pdbx_strand_id
1 'polypeptide(L)'
;MNHKRVYRLMKELNIRSVIRKKRRFFGRKASIIQPNRLNRVFKTNKPNHLYVTDITYLDLGGRFYYLSAIQDLFNNEIVAWELSKRNDLKLVSDTVKKLATTREVQGAILHSDQGFQYTSKTYNNQIQTFGIIGSHSRKGNCLDNACIESFFSHVKTENMYFSECKTENDLYRAIEDYIWFYNHERFQKKLNHCAPIEYRNTLIA
;
A
#
# COMPACT_ATOMS: atom_id res chain seq x y z
N MET A 1 -22.55 16.72 5.59
CA MET A 1 -21.93 17.48 4.47
C MET A 1 -22.81 17.36 3.22
N ASN A 2 -23.18 18.47 2.55
CA ASN A 2 -24.04 18.43 1.36
C ASN A 2 -23.20 18.27 0.07
N HIS A 3 -23.25 17.08 -0.53
CA HIS A 3 -22.47 16.73 -1.74
C HIS A 3 -22.77 17.65 -2.94
N LYS A 4 -24.01 18.18 -3.07
CA LYS A 4 -24.36 19.11 -4.16
C LYS A 4 -23.64 20.45 -4.03
N ARG A 5 -23.47 20.93 -2.78
CA ARG A 5 -22.73 22.17 -2.49
C ARG A 5 -21.24 22.01 -2.80
N VAL A 6 -20.64 20.89 -2.39
CA VAL A 6 -19.23 20.58 -2.69
C VAL A 6 -18.99 20.52 -4.20
N TYR A 7 -19.85 19.80 -4.94
CA TYR A 7 -19.74 19.71 -6.40
C TYR A 7 -19.86 21.06 -7.10
N ARG A 8 -20.81 21.90 -6.67
CA ARG A 8 -20.97 23.26 -7.21
C ARG A 8 -19.71 24.10 -7.01
N LEU A 9 -19.14 24.09 -5.80
CA LEU A 9 -17.91 24.83 -5.49
C LEU A 9 -16.72 24.31 -6.30
N MET A 10 -16.56 22.99 -6.45
CA MET A 10 -15.50 22.43 -7.31
C MET A 10 -15.64 22.90 -8.76
N LYS A 11 -16.88 23.01 -9.27
CA LYS A 11 -17.15 23.50 -10.62
C LYS A 11 -16.81 24.99 -10.77
N GLU A 12 -17.20 25.81 -9.80
CA GLU A 12 -16.88 27.25 -9.76
C GLU A 12 -15.37 27.51 -9.69
N LEU A 13 -14.63 26.69 -8.92
CA LEU A 13 -13.17 26.77 -8.79
C LEU A 13 -12.41 26.02 -9.91
N ASN A 14 -13.13 25.44 -10.88
CA ASN A 14 -12.58 24.62 -11.97
C ASN A 14 -11.67 23.46 -11.48
N ILE A 15 -11.94 22.93 -10.29
CA ILE A 15 -11.22 21.81 -9.69
C ILE A 15 -11.74 20.51 -10.31
N ARG A 16 -10.84 19.71 -10.91
CA ARG A 16 -11.18 18.42 -11.54
C ARG A 16 -10.29 17.31 -10.99
N SER A 17 -10.86 16.12 -10.84
CA SER A 17 -10.09 14.92 -10.49
C SER A 17 -9.25 14.49 -11.69
N VAL A 18 -7.95 14.25 -11.47
CA VAL A 18 -7.11 13.54 -12.44
C VAL A 18 -7.42 12.05 -12.34
N ILE A 19 -7.87 11.42 -13.43
CA ILE A 19 -8.23 10.00 -13.47
C ILE A 19 -7.29 9.25 -14.41
N ARG A 20 -6.68 8.16 -13.92
CA ARG A 20 -5.80 7.31 -14.74
C ARG A 20 -6.59 6.47 -15.74
N LYS A 21 -6.06 6.31 -16.96
CA LYS A 21 -6.60 5.39 -17.97
C LYS A 21 -6.50 3.93 -17.48
N LYS A 22 -7.62 3.21 -17.47
CA LYS A 22 -7.70 1.78 -17.11
C LYS A 22 -6.85 0.94 -18.09
N ARG A 23 -5.94 0.11 -17.59
CA ARG A 23 -5.15 -0.86 -18.39
C ARG A 23 -5.83 -2.24 -18.39
N ARG A 24 -5.68 -2.99 -19.48
CA ARG A 24 -6.19 -4.38 -19.60
C ARG A 24 -5.30 -5.35 -18.82
N PHE A 25 -5.90 -6.32 -18.13
CA PHE A 25 -5.21 -7.34 -17.32
C PHE A 25 -4.90 -8.58 -18.15
N PHE A 26 -3.70 -9.17 -17.98
CA PHE A 26 -3.28 -10.42 -18.62
C PHE A 26 -2.81 -11.39 -17.52
N GLY A 27 -3.47 -12.55 -17.39
CA GLY A 27 -3.21 -13.51 -16.31
C GLY A 27 -1.90 -14.29 -16.46
N ARG A 28 -1.29 -14.71 -15.34
CA ARG A 28 -0.11 -15.62 -15.25
C ARG A 28 -0.49 -16.96 -14.60
N LYS A 29 0.36 -18.00 -14.61
CA LYS A 29 0.17 -19.30 -13.89
C LYS A 29 0.53 -19.17 -12.39
N ALA A 30 -0.09 -19.97 -11.52
CA ALA A 30 0.02 -19.85 -10.05
C ALA A 30 0.95 -20.91 -9.43
N SER A 31 1.61 -20.54 -8.34
CA SER A 31 2.21 -21.44 -7.35
C SER A 31 1.53 -21.21 -6.00
N ILE A 32 1.12 -22.28 -5.31
CA ILE A 32 0.46 -22.18 -4.01
C ILE A 32 1.47 -22.56 -2.93
N ILE A 33 1.81 -21.61 -2.05
CA ILE A 33 2.73 -21.84 -0.92
C ILE A 33 2.05 -21.57 0.43
N GLN A 34 1.08 -20.65 0.50
CA GLN A 34 0.32 -20.35 1.71
C GLN A 34 -1.19 -20.31 1.42
N PRO A 35 -2.04 -20.74 2.37
CA PRO A 35 -3.49 -20.62 2.24
C PRO A 35 -3.93 -19.15 2.30
N ASN A 36 -5.05 -18.84 1.64
CA ASN A 36 -5.69 -17.52 1.77
C ASN A 36 -6.37 -17.42 3.14
N ARG A 37 -5.77 -16.65 4.04
CA ARG A 37 -6.29 -16.38 5.40
C ARG A 37 -7.10 -15.07 5.46
N LEU A 38 -6.94 -14.18 4.48
CA LEU A 38 -7.69 -12.92 4.41
C LEU A 38 -9.17 -13.17 4.09
N ASN A 39 -9.49 -14.12 3.21
CA ASN A 39 -10.86 -14.51 2.84
C ASN A 39 -11.81 -13.31 2.61
N ARG A 40 -11.31 -12.20 2.03
CA ARG A 40 -12.04 -10.94 1.79
C ARG A 40 -12.51 -10.20 3.04
N VAL A 41 -11.99 -10.53 4.21
CA VAL A 41 -12.21 -9.79 5.46
C VAL A 41 -11.17 -8.69 5.55
N PHE A 42 -11.46 -7.53 4.95
CA PHE A 42 -10.58 -6.35 4.95
C PHE A 42 -10.72 -5.48 6.20
N LYS A 43 -11.47 -5.95 7.21
CA LYS A 43 -11.72 -5.20 8.44
C LYS A 43 -11.15 -5.97 9.61
N THR A 44 -10.22 -5.33 10.29
CA THR A 44 -9.78 -5.71 11.63
C THR A 44 -10.34 -4.69 12.62
N ASN A 45 -10.60 -5.12 13.85
CA ASN A 45 -11.05 -4.25 14.93
C ASN A 45 -9.87 -3.66 15.72
N LYS A 46 -8.64 -4.05 15.39
CA LYS A 46 -7.41 -3.63 16.08
C LYS A 46 -6.33 -3.24 15.07
N PRO A 47 -5.55 -2.18 15.34
CA PRO A 47 -4.36 -1.87 14.56
C PRO A 47 -3.34 -3.02 14.68
N ASN A 48 -2.40 -3.05 13.74
CA ASN A 48 -1.27 -3.97 13.70
C ASN A 48 -1.61 -5.47 13.61
N HIS A 49 -2.87 -5.82 13.32
CA HIS A 49 -3.29 -7.22 13.29
C HIS A 49 -3.34 -7.81 11.88
N LEU A 50 -3.68 -6.98 10.88
CA LEU A 50 -3.87 -7.42 9.51
C LEU A 50 -3.27 -6.41 8.56
N TYR A 51 -2.22 -6.83 7.87
CA TYR A 51 -1.48 -6.05 6.90
C TYR A 51 -1.67 -6.61 5.49
N VAL A 52 -1.60 -5.73 4.51
CA VAL A 52 -1.45 -6.09 3.09
C VAL A 52 -0.13 -5.53 2.55
N THR A 53 0.51 -6.27 1.65
CA THR A 53 1.74 -5.82 0.97
C THR A 53 1.68 -6.13 -0.51
N ASP A 54 2.24 -5.22 -1.29
CA ASP A 54 2.33 -5.32 -2.74
C ASP A 54 3.45 -4.38 -3.25
N ILE A 55 3.83 -4.54 -4.51
CA ILE A 55 4.89 -3.79 -5.18
C ILE A 55 4.30 -3.06 -6.38
N THR A 56 4.69 -1.81 -6.54
CA THR A 56 4.37 -1.04 -7.74
C THR A 56 5.62 -0.46 -8.37
N TYR A 57 5.63 -0.29 -9.70
CA TYR A 57 6.72 0.41 -10.37
C TYR A 57 6.38 1.89 -10.59
N LEU A 58 7.39 2.75 -10.52
CA LEU A 58 7.38 4.17 -10.83
C LEU A 58 8.37 4.44 -11.97
N ASP A 59 8.04 5.35 -12.87
CA ASP A 59 8.91 5.75 -13.98
C ASP A 59 9.52 7.11 -13.67
N LEU A 60 10.85 7.20 -13.77
CA LEU A 60 11.62 8.42 -13.59
C LEU A 60 12.55 8.58 -14.79
N GLY A 61 12.13 9.39 -15.77
CA GLY A 61 12.92 9.67 -16.97
C GLY A 61 13.26 8.43 -17.80
N GLY A 62 12.35 7.46 -17.89
CA GLY A 62 12.56 6.21 -18.64
C GLY A 62 13.26 5.11 -17.84
N ARG A 63 13.55 5.33 -16.55
CA ARG A 63 14.07 4.32 -15.63
C ARG A 63 12.99 3.90 -14.66
N PHE A 64 12.84 2.58 -14.49
CA PHE A 64 11.87 2.04 -13.54
C PHE A 64 12.48 1.86 -12.15
N TYR A 65 11.72 2.32 -11.15
CA TYR A 65 11.94 2.06 -9.74
C TYR A 65 10.76 1.26 -9.19
N TYR A 66 10.98 0.46 -8.17
CA TYR A 66 9.99 -0.41 -7.55
C TYR A 66 9.80 0.02 -6.10
N LEU A 67 8.56 0.38 -5.77
CA LEU A 67 8.10 0.74 -4.44
C LEU A 67 7.36 -0.46 -3.85
N SER A 68 7.92 -1.03 -2.79
CA SER A 68 7.25 -2.02 -1.94
C SER A 68 6.65 -1.29 -0.75
N ALA A 69 5.39 -1.57 -0.43
CA ALA A 69 4.70 -0.96 0.69
C ALA A 69 3.94 -2.00 1.51
N ILE A 70 3.74 -1.71 2.79
CA ILE A 70 2.91 -2.47 3.72
C ILE A 70 1.89 -1.51 4.31
N GLN A 71 0.61 -1.88 4.20
CA GLN A 71 -0.53 -1.11 4.67
C GLN A 71 -1.25 -1.85 5.80
N ASP A 72 -1.56 -1.16 6.89
CA ASP A 72 -2.46 -1.66 7.94
C ASP A 72 -3.92 -1.50 7.48
N LEU A 73 -4.67 -2.59 7.46
CA LEU A 73 -6.08 -2.59 7.05
C LEU A 73 -7.03 -2.02 8.10
N PHE A 74 -6.57 -1.76 9.33
CA PHE A 74 -7.38 -1.10 10.35
C PHE A 74 -7.77 0.32 9.97
N ASN A 75 -6.78 1.14 9.61
CA ASN A 75 -6.91 2.57 9.35
C ASN A 75 -6.32 2.99 7.99
N ASN A 76 -6.00 2.04 7.11
CA ASN A 76 -5.33 2.25 5.81
C ASN A 76 -3.94 2.90 5.90
N GLU A 77 -3.28 2.95 7.06
CA GLU A 77 -1.97 3.57 7.24
C GLU A 77 -0.88 2.79 6.50
N ILE A 78 -0.01 3.49 5.77
CA ILE A 78 1.20 2.90 5.20
C ILE A 78 2.25 2.86 6.31
N VAL A 79 2.49 1.67 6.84
CA VAL A 79 3.31 1.44 8.05
C VAL A 79 4.77 1.13 7.73
N ALA A 80 5.06 0.65 6.52
CA ALA A 80 6.43 0.44 6.04
C ALA A 80 6.49 0.55 4.51
N TRP A 81 7.62 1.02 4.00
CA TRP A 81 7.89 1.07 2.57
C TRP A 81 9.40 1.09 2.28
N GLU A 82 9.77 0.59 1.11
CA GLU A 82 11.13 0.65 0.56
C GLU A 82 11.09 0.89 -0.96
N LEU A 83 12.13 1.57 -1.47
CA LEU A 83 12.31 1.87 -2.89
C LEU A 83 13.58 1.19 -3.41
N SER A 84 13.50 0.56 -4.57
CA SER A 84 14.66 -0.08 -5.21
C SER A 84 14.62 0.05 -6.73
N LYS A 85 15.79 0.00 -7.37
CA LYS A 85 15.92 -0.17 -8.83
C LYS A 85 15.55 -1.58 -9.30
N ARG A 86 15.44 -2.54 -8.37
CA ARG A 86 15.21 -3.96 -8.66
C ARG A 86 13.97 -4.47 -7.93
N ASN A 87 13.18 -5.25 -8.66
CA ASN A 87 12.04 -5.98 -8.11
C ASN A 87 12.50 -7.36 -7.63
N ASP A 88 13.18 -7.41 -6.49
CA ASP A 88 13.82 -8.62 -5.97
C ASP A 88 13.37 -8.97 -4.55
N LEU A 89 13.90 -10.09 -4.05
CA LEU A 89 13.64 -10.55 -2.69
C LEU A 89 14.13 -9.54 -1.64
N LYS A 90 15.25 -8.85 -1.90
CA LYS A 90 15.83 -7.90 -0.96
C LYS A 90 14.85 -6.75 -0.67
N LEU A 91 14.20 -6.23 -1.72
CA LEU A 91 13.19 -5.17 -1.57
C LEU A 91 12.07 -5.56 -0.58
N VAL A 92 11.43 -6.72 -0.76
CA VAL A 92 10.33 -7.14 0.12
C VAL A 92 10.83 -7.51 1.51
N SER A 93 12.02 -8.13 1.62
CA SER A 93 12.65 -8.49 2.88
C SER A 93 12.99 -7.27 3.73
N ASP A 94 13.53 -6.22 3.12
CA ASP A 94 13.83 -4.97 3.81
C ASP A 94 12.55 -4.25 4.26
N THR A 95 11.51 -4.27 3.41
CA THR A 95 10.21 -3.67 3.76
C THR A 95 9.61 -4.33 5.00
N VAL A 96 9.61 -5.67 5.07
CA VAL A 96 9.10 -6.39 6.25
C VAL A 96 9.99 -6.18 7.48
N LYS A 97 11.31 -6.11 7.30
CA LYS A 97 12.22 -5.80 8.42
C LYS A 97 11.91 -4.42 9.01
N LYS A 98 11.62 -3.42 8.16
CA LYS A 98 11.21 -2.07 8.59
C LYS A 98 9.89 -2.10 9.37
N LEU A 99 8.91 -2.88 8.92
CA LEU A 99 7.67 -3.11 9.66
C LEU A 99 7.94 -3.70 11.05
N ALA A 100 8.68 -4.81 11.11
CA ALA A 100 8.96 -5.50 12.37
C ALA A 100 9.79 -4.68 13.36
N THR A 101 10.54 -3.69 12.87
CA THR A 101 11.32 -2.76 13.73
C THR A 101 10.47 -1.62 14.28
N THR A 102 9.37 -1.27 13.61
CA THR A 102 8.56 -0.08 13.93
C THR A 102 7.21 -0.41 14.56
N ARG A 103 6.76 -1.67 14.48
CA ARG A 103 5.45 -2.13 14.96
C ARG A 103 5.58 -3.46 15.69
N GLU A 104 4.65 -3.70 16.61
CA GLU A 104 4.42 -5.04 17.14
C GLU A 104 3.72 -5.90 16.06
N VAL A 105 4.35 -6.99 15.67
CA VAL A 105 3.90 -7.83 14.53
C VAL A 105 3.64 -9.28 14.92
N GLN A 106 3.84 -9.64 16.19
CA GLN A 106 3.66 -11.00 16.68
C GLN A 106 2.21 -11.45 16.49
N GLY A 107 2.00 -12.54 15.75
CA GLY A 107 0.68 -13.06 15.44
C GLY A 107 -0.12 -12.24 14.41
N ALA A 108 0.46 -11.17 13.86
CA ALA A 108 -0.17 -10.39 12.81
C ALA A 108 -0.22 -11.18 11.50
N ILE A 109 -1.26 -10.96 10.71
CA ILE A 109 -1.39 -11.55 9.37
C ILE A 109 -0.80 -10.58 8.35
N LEU A 110 0.12 -11.05 7.50
CA LEU A 110 0.63 -10.30 6.36
C LEU A 110 0.15 -10.96 5.06
N HIS A 111 -0.72 -10.25 4.34
CA HIS A 111 -1.31 -10.72 3.09
C HIS A 111 -0.59 -10.16 1.87
N SER A 112 -0.26 -11.01 0.90
CA SER A 112 0.36 -10.60 -0.37
C SER A 112 -0.26 -11.33 -1.57
N ASP A 113 0.12 -10.95 -2.79
CA ASP A 113 -0.10 -11.80 -3.95
C ASP A 113 0.85 -13.03 -3.97
N GLN A 114 0.74 -13.82 -5.05
CA GLN A 114 1.60 -14.99 -5.31
C GLN A 114 2.84 -14.62 -6.14
N GLY A 115 3.34 -13.39 -6.03
CA GLY A 115 4.60 -12.97 -6.63
C GLY A 115 5.76 -13.83 -6.17
N PHE A 116 6.74 -14.05 -7.05
CA PHE A 116 7.84 -14.98 -6.77
C PHE A 116 8.61 -14.62 -5.49
N GLN A 117 8.73 -13.32 -5.18
CA GLN A 117 9.37 -12.77 -3.99
C GLN A 117 8.66 -13.26 -2.72
N TYR A 118 7.33 -13.12 -2.68
CA TYR A 118 6.48 -13.49 -1.55
C TYR A 118 6.34 -15.01 -1.37
N THR A 119 6.48 -15.76 -2.48
CA THR A 119 6.50 -17.23 -2.45
C THR A 119 7.88 -17.81 -2.11
N SER A 120 8.95 -17.01 -2.01
CA SER A 120 10.28 -17.56 -1.74
C SER A 120 10.39 -18.15 -0.33
N LYS A 121 11.15 -19.24 -0.16
CA LYS A 121 11.39 -19.86 1.15
C LYS A 121 12.07 -18.89 2.11
N THR A 122 13.01 -18.11 1.62
CA THR A 122 13.74 -17.10 2.41
C THR A 122 12.80 -16.04 2.98
N TYR A 123 11.89 -15.49 2.16
CA TYR A 123 10.88 -14.54 2.64
C TYR A 123 9.95 -15.17 3.69
N ASN A 124 9.45 -16.37 3.41
CA ASN A 124 8.56 -17.09 4.30
C ASN A 124 9.20 -17.39 5.66
N ASN A 125 10.47 -17.80 5.68
CA ASN A 125 11.21 -18.01 6.91
C ASN A 125 11.38 -16.69 7.69
N GLN A 126 11.70 -15.60 6.98
CA GLN A 126 11.90 -14.29 7.62
C GLN A 126 10.63 -13.80 8.33
N ILE A 127 9.47 -13.85 7.66
CA ILE A 127 8.22 -13.41 8.28
C ILE A 127 7.84 -14.31 9.48
N GLN A 128 8.10 -15.62 9.40
CA GLN A 128 7.90 -16.54 10.51
C GLN A 128 8.82 -16.24 11.71
N THR A 129 10.08 -15.86 11.47
CA THR A 129 11.02 -15.45 12.53
C THR A 129 10.52 -14.21 13.27
N PHE A 130 9.83 -13.30 12.59
CA PHE A 130 9.17 -12.15 13.23
C PHE A 130 7.80 -12.49 13.86
N GLY A 131 7.39 -13.75 13.84
CA GLY A 131 6.08 -14.18 14.36
C GLY A 131 4.89 -13.76 13.48
N ILE A 132 5.14 -13.34 12.25
CA ILE A 132 4.12 -12.93 11.28
C ILE A 132 3.53 -14.17 10.59
N ILE A 133 2.21 -14.20 10.50
CA ILE A 133 1.45 -15.25 9.84
C ILE A 133 1.22 -14.82 8.37
N GLY A 134 1.91 -15.48 7.44
CA GLY A 134 1.71 -15.18 6.02
C GLY A 134 0.37 -15.66 5.46
N SER A 135 -0.15 -14.90 4.50
CA SER A 135 -1.32 -15.23 3.70
C SER A 135 -1.10 -14.82 2.24
N HIS A 136 -1.59 -15.63 1.30
CA HIS A 136 -1.60 -15.28 -0.12
C HIS A 136 -3.01 -15.14 -0.68
N SER A 137 -3.21 -14.19 -1.59
CA SER A 137 -4.46 -14.09 -2.36
C SER A 137 -4.67 -15.32 -3.23
N ARG A 138 -5.94 -15.62 -3.53
CA ARG A 138 -6.26 -16.61 -4.56
C ARG A 138 -6.02 -16.00 -5.92
N LYS A 139 -5.44 -16.79 -6.83
CA LYS A 139 -5.22 -16.39 -8.21
C LYS A 139 -6.52 -15.86 -8.87
N GLY A 140 -6.45 -14.67 -9.49
CA GLY A 140 -7.58 -14.05 -10.16
C GLY A 140 -8.55 -13.29 -9.24
N ASN A 141 -8.26 -13.18 -7.94
CA ASN A 141 -9.06 -12.42 -7.00
C ASN A 141 -8.43 -11.05 -6.71
N CYS A 142 -8.61 -10.09 -7.63
CA CYS A 142 -8.13 -8.71 -7.48
C CYS A 142 -8.66 -7.97 -6.24
N LEU A 143 -9.75 -8.45 -5.65
CA LEU A 143 -10.35 -7.82 -4.49
C LEU A 143 -9.43 -7.89 -3.27
N ASP A 144 -8.65 -8.97 -3.12
CA ASP A 144 -7.81 -9.24 -1.94
C ASP A 144 -6.67 -8.21 -1.77
N ASN A 145 -6.26 -7.54 -2.85
CA ASN A 145 -5.24 -6.48 -2.83
C ASN A 145 -5.80 -5.09 -3.11
N ALA A 146 -7.13 -4.94 -3.21
CA ALA A 146 -7.75 -3.69 -3.67
C ALA A 146 -7.41 -2.46 -2.80
N CYS A 147 -7.17 -2.65 -1.50
CA CYS A 147 -6.78 -1.56 -0.60
C CYS A 147 -5.43 -0.95 -0.98
N ILE A 148 -4.39 -1.79 -1.12
CA ILE A 148 -3.05 -1.32 -1.47
C ILE A 148 -2.94 -0.91 -2.93
N GLU A 149 -3.69 -1.56 -3.83
CA GLU A 149 -3.83 -1.11 -5.22
C GLU A 149 -4.46 0.30 -5.31
N SER A 150 -5.41 0.63 -4.41
CA SER A 150 -5.98 1.98 -4.32
C SER A 150 -4.93 2.98 -3.86
N PHE A 151 -4.11 2.65 -2.87
CA PHE A 151 -2.98 3.49 -2.46
C PHE A 151 -2.02 3.75 -3.63
N PHE A 152 -1.57 2.72 -4.32
CA PHE A 152 -0.68 2.89 -5.48
C PHE A 152 -1.33 3.63 -6.64
N SER A 153 -2.64 3.54 -6.79
CA SER A 153 -3.37 4.36 -7.74
C SER A 153 -3.26 5.84 -7.39
N HIS A 154 -3.43 6.20 -6.12
CA HIS A 154 -3.26 7.58 -5.65
C HIS A 154 -1.84 8.10 -5.88
N VAL A 155 -0.82 7.35 -5.47
CA VAL A 155 0.60 7.67 -5.71
C VAL A 155 0.83 7.99 -7.19
N LYS A 156 0.30 7.17 -8.10
CA LYS A 156 0.53 7.33 -9.54
C LYS A 156 -0.31 8.43 -10.19
N THR A 157 -1.42 8.83 -9.59
CA THR A 157 -2.27 9.92 -10.12
C THR A 157 -1.85 11.28 -9.61
N GLU A 158 -1.31 11.36 -8.40
CA GLU A 158 -0.94 12.61 -7.75
C GLU A 158 0.49 13.01 -8.13
N ASN A 159 0.71 13.10 -9.44
CA ASN A 159 2.01 13.29 -10.07
C ASN A 159 2.71 14.61 -9.69
N MET A 160 2.00 15.55 -9.03
CA MET A 160 2.60 16.79 -8.53
C MET A 160 3.77 16.53 -7.58
N TYR A 161 3.74 15.44 -6.82
CA TYR A 161 4.84 15.04 -5.94
C TYR A 161 6.06 14.53 -6.72
N PHE A 162 5.88 14.05 -7.96
CA PHE A 162 6.92 13.34 -8.71
C PHE A 162 7.39 14.09 -9.97
N SER A 163 6.70 15.16 -10.37
CA SER A 163 6.92 15.84 -11.65
C SER A 163 8.27 16.53 -11.76
N GLU A 164 8.89 16.89 -10.64
CA GLU A 164 10.18 17.58 -10.60
C GLU A 164 11.35 16.67 -10.24
N CYS A 165 11.10 15.39 -9.94
CA CYS A 165 12.16 14.46 -9.58
C CYS A 165 13.12 14.26 -10.76
N LYS A 166 14.41 14.44 -10.52
CA LYS A 166 15.48 14.22 -11.52
C LYS A 166 16.43 13.10 -11.11
N THR A 167 16.57 12.90 -9.80
CA THR A 167 17.45 11.91 -9.21
C THR A 167 16.68 10.87 -8.41
N GLU A 168 17.34 9.75 -8.12
CA GLU A 168 16.82 8.72 -7.22
C GLU A 168 16.53 9.26 -5.82
N ASN A 169 17.38 10.18 -5.33
CA ASN A 169 17.20 10.79 -4.03
C ASN A 169 15.98 11.73 -4.00
N ASP A 170 15.73 12.47 -5.09
CA ASP A 170 14.51 13.29 -5.21
C ASP A 170 13.27 12.42 -5.20
N LEU A 171 13.30 11.29 -5.92
CA LEU A 171 12.19 10.34 -5.94
C LEU A 171 11.95 9.73 -4.56
N TYR A 172 13.01 9.37 -3.82
CA TYR A 172 12.88 8.84 -2.47
C TYR A 172 12.20 9.86 -1.54
N ARG A 173 12.67 11.11 -1.54
CA ARG A 173 12.07 12.20 -0.73
C ARG A 173 10.63 12.48 -1.12
N ALA A 174 10.32 12.52 -2.41
CA ALA A 174 8.96 12.70 -2.89
C ALA A 174 8.01 11.59 -2.41
N ILE A 175 8.48 10.32 -2.39
CA ILE A 175 7.70 9.20 -1.85
C ILE A 175 7.52 9.34 -0.34
N GLU A 176 8.58 9.73 0.37
CA GLU A 176 8.53 9.97 1.82
C GLU A 176 7.50 11.06 2.16
N ASP A 177 7.58 12.22 1.52
CA ASP A 177 6.66 13.35 1.69
C ASP A 177 5.22 12.94 1.34
N TYR A 178 5.03 12.22 0.25
CA TYR A 178 3.71 11.74 -0.16
C TYR A 178 3.11 10.75 0.84
N ILE A 179 3.91 9.79 1.35
CA ILE A 179 3.44 8.83 2.34
C ILE A 179 3.12 9.53 3.66
N TRP A 180 3.92 10.52 4.04
CA TRP A 180 3.63 11.36 5.20
C TRP A 180 2.28 12.08 5.04
N PHE A 181 2.07 12.76 3.91
CA PHE A 181 0.79 13.40 3.56
C PHE A 181 -0.37 12.40 3.57
N TYR A 182 -0.18 11.23 2.94
CA TYR A 182 -1.21 10.19 2.87
C TYR A 182 -1.63 9.71 4.27
N ASN A 183 -0.69 9.58 5.20
CA ASN A 183 -0.95 9.09 6.55
C ASN A 183 -1.48 10.18 7.51
N HIS A 184 -1.07 11.44 7.34
CA HIS A 184 -1.34 12.51 8.32
C HIS A 184 -2.41 13.51 7.88
N GLU A 185 -2.58 13.74 6.58
CA GLU A 185 -3.42 14.85 6.08
C GLU A 185 -4.50 14.40 5.10
N ARG A 186 -4.31 13.26 4.43
CA ARG A 186 -5.25 12.80 3.42
C ARG A 186 -6.55 12.28 4.01
N PHE A 187 -7.61 13.06 3.91
CA PHE A 187 -8.96 12.64 4.29
C PHE A 187 -9.48 11.46 3.47
N GLN A 188 -9.96 10.42 4.15
CA GLN A 188 -10.55 9.26 3.51
C GLN A 188 -12.00 9.07 3.94
N LYS A 189 -12.91 8.96 2.97
CA LYS A 189 -14.33 8.72 3.25
C LYS A 189 -14.58 7.46 4.08
N LYS A 190 -13.75 6.42 3.89
CA LYS A 190 -13.83 5.16 4.67
C LYS A 190 -13.42 5.33 6.14
N LEU A 191 -12.72 6.41 6.47
CA LEU A 191 -12.21 6.71 7.80
C LEU A 191 -12.94 7.93 8.39
N ASN A 192 -14.24 8.06 8.13
CA ASN A 192 -15.06 9.19 8.58
C ASN A 192 -14.53 10.58 8.21
N HIS A 193 -13.84 10.69 7.06
CA HIS A 193 -13.17 11.91 6.63
C HIS A 193 -12.01 12.35 7.52
N CYS A 194 -11.37 11.42 8.23
CA CYS A 194 -10.09 11.62 8.90
C CYS A 194 -8.93 11.10 8.04
N ALA A 195 -7.72 11.56 8.35
CA ALA A 195 -6.50 10.92 7.88
C ALA A 195 -6.26 9.57 8.59
N PRO A 196 -5.48 8.62 8.03
CA PRO A 196 -5.17 7.33 8.65
C PRO A 196 -4.73 7.40 10.12
N ILE A 197 -3.77 8.26 10.43
CA ILE A 197 -3.23 8.39 11.79
C ILE A 197 -4.25 9.08 12.72
N GLU A 198 -4.92 10.12 12.23
CA GLU A 198 -5.97 10.80 12.96
C GLU A 198 -7.08 9.81 13.36
N TYR A 199 -7.58 9.01 12.42
CA TYR A 199 -8.59 7.98 12.67
C TYR A 199 -8.15 6.98 13.76
N ARG A 200 -6.89 6.51 13.69
CA ARG A 200 -6.34 5.63 14.73
C ARG A 200 -6.33 6.29 16.10
N ASN A 201 -5.94 7.56 16.18
CA ASN A 201 -5.93 8.31 17.44
C ASN A 201 -7.35 8.53 18.00
N THR A 202 -8.37 8.74 17.15
CA THR A 202 -9.77 8.89 17.61
C THR A 202 -10.36 7.63 18.24
N LEU A 203 -9.78 6.46 17.99
CA LEU A 203 -10.26 5.16 18.52
C LEU A 203 -9.45 4.65 19.72
N ILE A 204 -8.35 5.32 20.05
CA ILE A 204 -7.52 5.02 21.24
C ILE A 204 -7.92 5.93 22.42
N ALA A 205 -8.59 7.06 22.14
CA ALA A 205 -9.20 7.94 23.14
C ALA A 205 -10.51 7.37 23.70
#